data_AF-G7VH57-F1
#
_entry.id   AF-G7VH57-F1
#
_cell.length_a   1.000
_cell.length_b   1.000
_cell.length_c   1.000
_cell.angle_alpha   90.00
_cell.angle_beta   90.00
_cell.angle_gamma   90.00
#
_symmetry.space_group_name_H-M   'P 1'
#
loop_
_entity.id
_entity.type
_entity.pdbx_description
1 polymer ?
#
loop_
_entity_poly.entity_id
_entity_poly.type
_entity_poly.pdbx_seq_one_letter_code
_entity_poly.pdbx_strand_id
1 'polypeptide(L)'
;MEKIKNSYIDFPPVIHPKWIERHYRHMTEAIRGLERGDDSWACYNAYVAVRALLMGVLGSHPYAPTPAVHALPALLAKAVGNPSAEAVKCAYCLERRLTDPKGDLCVKCADIISECLSKLGPSRVHSQ
;
A
#
# COMPACT_ATOMS: atom_id res chain seq x y z
N MET A 1 -2.45 31.15 -34.92
CA MET A 1 -2.35 29.70 -34.68
C MET A 1 -2.10 29.48 -33.20
N GLU A 2 -3.18 29.24 -32.45
CA GLU A 2 -3.17 29.10 -31.01
C GLU A 2 -2.87 27.63 -30.67
N LYS A 3 -1.77 27.38 -29.95
CA LYS A 3 -1.40 26.03 -29.51
C LYS A 3 -2.28 25.65 -28.33
N ILE A 4 -3.28 24.80 -28.57
CA ILE A 4 -4.08 24.18 -27.52
C ILE A 4 -3.13 23.31 -26.68
N LYS A 5 -2.78 23.78 -25.48
CA LYS A 5 -2.12 22.97 -24.46
C LYS A 5 -3.17 21.98 -23.95
N ASN A 6 -3.04 20.72 -24.39
CA ASN A 6 -3.85 19.63 -23.89
C ASN A 6 -3.43 19.35 -22.44
N SER A 7 -4.03 20.08 -21.49
CA SER A 7 -3.90 19.82 -20.06
C SER A 7 -4.72 18.57 -19.75
N TYR A 8 -4.09 17.40 -19.86
CA TYR A 8 -4.62 16.22 -19.19
C TYR A 8 -4.67 16.56 -17.70
N ILE A 9 -5.89 16.68 -17.20
CA ILE A 9 -6.18 16.71 -15.78
C ILE A 9 -5.67 15.36 -15.25
N ASP A 10 -4.55 15.38 -14.53
CA ASP A 10 -4.00 14.21 -13.83
C ASP A 10 -4.97 13.81 -12.71
N PHE A 11 -6.01 13.05 -13.08
CA PHE A 11 -6.76 12.28 -12.10
C PHE A 11 -5.80 11.23 -11.53
N PRO A 12 -5.74 11.04 -10.20
CA PRO A 12 -4.98 9.94 -9.64
C PRO A 12 -5.46 8.63 -10.30
N PRO A 13 -4.55 7.72 -10.69
CA PRO A 13 -4.94 6.51 -11.37
C PRO A 13 -5.95 5.76 -10.50
N VAL A 14 -7.13 5.46 -11.07
CA VAL A 14 -8.14 4.63 -10.42
C VAL A 14 -7.47 3.30 -10.07
N ILE A 15 -7.37 3.01 -8.77
CA ILE A 15 -6.73 1.78 -8.31
C ILE A 15 -7.51 0.59 -8.87
N HIS A 16 -6.82 -0.29 -9.60
CA HIS A 16 -7.46 -1.48 -10.16
C HIS A 16 -8.09 -2.34 -9.05
N PRO A 17 -9.37 -2.78 -9.15
CA PRO A 17 -10.08 -3.48 -8.06
C PRO A 17 -9.36 -4.71 -7.52
N LYS A 18 -8.64 -5.45 -8.38
CA LYS A 18 -7.80 -6.58 -7.98
C LYS A 18 -6.74 -6.24 -6.93
N TRP A 19 -6.17 -5.04 -6.94
CA TRP A 19 -5.20 -4.63 -5.90
C TRP A 19 -5.88 -4.37 -4.57
N ILE A 20 -7.07 -3.77 -4.58
CA ILE A 20 -7.90 -3.56 -3.40
C ILE A 20 -8.34 -4.90 -2.80
N GLU A 21 -8.83 -5.83 -3.63
CA GLU A 21 -9.19 -7.19 -3.18
C GLU A 21 -7.98 -7.92 -2.56
N ARG A 22 -6.82 -7.90 -3.24
CA ARG A 22 -5.59 -8.52 -2.70
C ARG A 22 -5.20 -7.89 -1.36
N HIS A 23 -5.27 -6.56 -1.24
CA HIS A 23 -4.99 -5.85 0.00
C HIS A 23 -5.89 -6.34 1.13
N TYR A 24 -7.22 -6.28 0.96
CA TYR A 24 -8.17 -6.69 2.01
C TYR A 24 -8.08 -8.17 2.37
N ARG A 25 -7.94 -9.04 1.37
CA ARG A 25 -7.76 -10.48 1.62
C ARG A 25 -6.53 -10.75 2.48
N HIS A 26 -5.40 -10.10 2.20
CA HIS A 26 -4.19 -10.28 2.99
C HIS A 26 -4.26 -9.58 4.35
N MET A 27 -4.92 -8.43 4.49
CA MET A 27 -5.18 -7.85 5.82
C MET A 27 -6.00 -8.79 6.70
N THR A 28 -7.03 -9.42 6.13
CA THR A 28 -7.86 -10.41 6.83
C THR A 28 -7.02 -11.60 7.31
N GLU A 29 -6.15 -12.12 6.44
CA GLU A 29 -5.24 -13.21 6.81
C GLU A 29 -4.18 -12.80 7.83
N ALA A 30 -3.72 -11.54 7.81
CA ALA A 30 -2.80 -11.02 8.80
C ALA A 30 -3.42 -11.01 10.21
N ILE A 31 -4.65 -10.52 10.31
CA ILE A 31 -5.43 -10.49 11.56
C ILE A 31 -5.68 -11.93 12.06
N ARG A 32 -6.11 -12.84 11.17
CA ARG A 32 -6.30 -14.25 11.51
C ARG A 32 -5.01 -14.93 11.98
N GLY A 33 -3.86 -14.57 11.39
CA GLY A 33 -2.55 -15.04 11.85
C GLY A 33 -2.29 -14.60 13.29
N LEU A 34 -2.49 -13.32 13.57
CA LEU A 34 -2.32 -12.74 14.90
C LEU A 34 -3.25 -13.40 15.94
N GLU A 35 -4.53 -13.60 15.62
CA GLU A 35 -5.49 -14.27 16.50
C GLU A 35 -5.10 -15.71 16.85
N ARG A 36 -4.39 -16.41 15.95
CA ARG A 36 -3.88 -17.77 16.16
C ARG A 36 -2.52 -17.80 16.86
N GLY A 37 -1.89 -16.65 17.11
CA GLY A 37 -0.51 -16.57 17.59
C GLY A 37 0.54 -16.97 16.54
N ASP A 38 0.16 -16.99 15.26
CA ASP A 38 1.08 -17.25 14.14
C ASP A 38 1.66 -15.93 13.62
N ASP A 39 2.69 -15.44 14.32
CA ASP A 39 3.36 -14.18 14.01
C ASP A 39 3.98 -14.17 12.61
N SER A 40 4.49 -15.31 12.15
CA SER A 40 5.08 -15.45 10.80
C SER A 40 4.02 -15.23 9.72
N TRP A 41 2.86 -15.89 9.85
CA TRP A 41 1.73 -15.71 8.93
C TRP A 41 1.18 -14.29 8.99
N ALA A 42 1.05 -13.72 10.19
CA ALA A 42 0.59 -12.36 10.39
C ALA A 42 1.49 -11.36 9.65
N CYS A 43 2.81 -11.45 9.86
CA CYS A 43 3.78 -10.55 9.25
C CYS A 43 3.90 -10.71 7.73
N TYR A 44 3.91 -11.93 7.22
CA TYR A 44 3.91 -12.17 5.78
C TYR A 44 2.67 -11.54 5.12
N ASN A 45 1.48 -11.77 5.66
CA ASN A 45 0.26 -11.26 5.07
C ASN A 45 0.14 -9.73 5.23
N ALA A 46 0.56 -9.16 6.35
CA ALA A 46 0.63 -7.71 6.53
C ALA A 46 1.54 -7.03 5.49
N TYR A 47 2.72 -7.61 5.24
CA TYR A 47 3.64 -7.15 4.19
C TYR A 47 2.99 -7.21 2.80
N VAL A 48 2.39 -8.34 2.44
CA VAL A 48 1.76 -8.53 1.12
C VAL A 48 0.57 -7.58 0.93
N ALA A 49 -0.21 -7.34 1.99
CA ALA A 49 -1.34 -6.41 1.96
C ALA A 49 -0.89 -4.98 1.62
N VAL A 50 0.14 -4.48 2.29
CA VAL A 50 0.69 -3.14 2.03
C VAL A 50 1.30 -3.06 0.65
N ARG A 51 2.07 -4.08 0.25
CA ARG A 51 2.66 -4.12 -1.09
C ARG A 51 1.58 -4.07 -2.17
N ALA A 52 0.51 -4.85 -2.04
CA ALA A 52 -0.59 -4.85 -2.99
C ALA A 52 -1.24 -3.46 -3.12
N LEU A 53 -1.47 -2.77 -2.00
CA LEU A 53 -2.04 -1.42 -2.01
C LEU A 53 -1.11 -0.41 -2.69
N LEU A 54 0.18 -0.45 -2.39
CA LEU A 54 1.19 0.41 -3.04
C LEU A 54 1.27 0.18 -4.55
N MET A 55 1.23 -1.07 -5.00
CA MET A 55 1.19 -1.39 -6.44
C MET A 55 -0.05 -0.81 -7.11
N GLY A 56 -1.19 -0.84 -6.41
CA GLY A 56 -2.44 -0.23 -6.85
C GLY A 56 -2.35 1.29 -6.96
N VAL A 57 -1.87 1.97 -5.92
CA VAL A 57 -1.68 3.43 -5.89
C VAL A 57 -0.71 3.89 -6.98
N LEU A 58 0.35 3.13 -7.24
CA LEU A 58 1.33 3.41 -8.28
C LEU A 58 0.85 3.06 -9.70
N GLY A 59 -0.42 2.68 -9.88
CA GLY A 59 -1.01 2.41 -11.20
C GLY A 59 -0.48 1.16 -11.89
N SER A 60 0.12 0.21 -11.16
CA SER A 60 0.65 -1.01 -11.76
C SER A 60 -0.48 -1.94 -12.21
N HIS A 61 -0.32 -2.62 -13.35
CA HIS A 61 -1.32 -3.59 -13.81
C HIS A 61 -1.21 -4.91 -13.02
N PRO A 62 -2.31 -5.45 -12.44
CA PRO A 62 -2.25 -6.59 -11.51
C PRO A 62 -1.90 -7.94 -12.13
N TYR A 63 -1.95 -8.02 -13.46
CA TYR A 63 -1.61 -9.20 -14.25
C TYR A 63 -0.33 -9.01 -15.09
N ALA A 64 0.28 -7.82 -15.03
CA ALA A 64 1.59 -7.64 -15.67
C ALA A 64 2.66 -8.44 -14.90
N PRO A 65 3.73 -8.89 -15.58
CA PRO A 65 4.90 -9.44 -14.91
C PRO A 65 5.32 -8.48 -13.80
N THR A 66 5.51 -9.01 -12.60
CA THR A 66 5.78 -8.17 -11.43
C THR A 66 7.00 -7.29 -11.72
N PRO A 67 6.86 -5.95 -11.71
CA PRO A 67 8.02 -5.08 -11.83
C PRO A 67 8.95 -5.35 -10.64
N ALA A 68 10.23 -5.02 -10.83
CA ALA A 68 11.35 -5.27 -9.95
C ALA A 68 11.03 -5.26 -8.43
N VAL A 69 11.77 -6.06 -7.67
CA VAL A 69 11.66 -6.13 -6.21
C VAL A 69 12.09 -4.79 -5.62
N HIS A 70 11.13 -3.89 -5.40
CA HIS A 70 11.34 -2.63 -4.71
C HIS A 70 10.99 -2.77 -3.24
N ALA A 71 11.82 -2.17 -2.38
CA ALA A 71 11.59 -2.10 -0.94
C ALA A 71 10.35 -1.24 -0.63
N LEU A 72 9.58 -1.62 0.40
CA LEU A 72 8.39 -0.91 0.85
C LEU A 72 8.63 0.58 1.14
N PRO A 73 9.73 1.00 1.81
CA PRO A 73 10.00 2.43 2.03
C PRO A 73 10.14 3.21 0.71
N ALA A 74 10.78 2.62 -0.29
CA ALA A 74 10.96 3.25 -1.60
C ALA A 74 9.63 3.33 -2.38
N LEU A 75 8.81 2.28 -2.33
CA LEU A 75 7.47 2.28 -2.92
C LEU A 75 6.56 3.32 -2.23
N LEU A 76 6.61 3.43 -0.90
CA LEU A 76 5.85 4.39 -0.13
C LEU A 76 6.24 5.84 -0.45
N ALA A 77 7.55 6.12 -0.51
CA ALA A 77 8.05 7.43 -0.91
C ALA A 77 7.61 7.80 -2.33
N LYS A 78 7.64 6.84 -3.27
CA LYS A 78 7.15 7.04 -4.64
C LYS A 78 5.64 7.33 -4.70
N ALA A 79 4.87 6.68 -3.84
CA ALA A 79 3.41 6.82 -3.81
C ALA A 79 2.93 8.13 -3.17
N VAL A 80 3.60 8.58 -2.10
CA VAL A 80 3.14 9.72 -1.26
C VAL A 80 3.97 10.99 -1.48
N GLY A 81 5.18 10.88 -2.06
CA GLY A 81 6.14 11.97 -2.17
C GLY A 81 6.85 12.27 -0.85
N ASN A 82 6.10 12.66 0.19
CA ASN A 82 6.63 12.95 1.53
C ASN A 82 5.82 12.22 2.62
N PRO A 83 6.02 10.90 2.79
CA PRO A 83 5.33 10.12 3.81
C PRO A 83 5.73 10.54 5.23
N SER A 84 4.83 10.35 6.21
CA SER A 84 5.13 10.63 7.61
C SER A 84 6.27 9.74 8.12
N ALA A 85 7.04 10.24 9.09
CA ALA A 85 8.13 9.48 9.71
C ALA A 85 7.63 8.14 10.29
N GLU A 86 6.41 8.10 10.80
CA GLU A 86 5.78 6.89 11.32
C GLU A 86 5.47 5.88 10.21
N ALA A 87 4.92 6.32 9.06
CA ALA A 87 4.65 5.43 7.93
C ALA A 87 5.94 4.86 7.35
N VAL A 88 7.01 5.67 7.27
CA VAL A 88 8.34 5.20 6.84
C VAL A 88 8.88 4.16 7.82
N LYS A 89 8.82 4.43 9.13
CA LYS A 89 9.22 3.47 10.17
C LYS A 89 8.44 2.16 10.07
N CYS A 90 7.13 2.23 9.81
CA CYS A 90 6.27 1.06 9.62
C CYS A 90 6.68 0.25 8.38
N ALA A 91 7.06 0.91 7.29
CA ALA A 91 7.50 0.23 6.07
C ALA A 91 8.79 -0.58 6.32
N TYR A 92 9.78 0.02 7.00
CA TYR A 92 10.98 -0.71 7.44
C TYR A 92 10.67 -1.82 8.44
N CYS A 93 9.71 -1.60 9.34
CA CYS A 93 9.28 -2.60 10.31
C CYS A 93 8.77 -3.84 9.57
N LEU A 94 7.82 -3.70 8.65
CA LEU A 94 7.24 -4.83 7.92
C LEU A 94 8.29 -5.68 7.20
N GLU A 95 9.27 -5.06 6.55
CA GLU A 95 10.36 -5.79 5.88
C GLU A 95 11.23 -6.56 6.87
N ARG A 96 11.63 -5.91 7.97
CA ARG A 96 12.42 -6.56 9.03
C ARG A 96 11.68 -7.73 9.68
N ARG A 97 10.36 -7.60 9.84
CA ARG A 97 9.54 -8.63 10.52
C ARG A 97 9.24 -9.85 9.65
N LEU A 98 9.68 -9.87 8.39
CA LEU A 98 9.72 -11.10 7.60
C LEU A 98 10.80 -12.08 8.12
N THR A 99 11.84 -11.60 8.82
CA THR A 99 12.91 -12.45 9.38
C THR A 99 12.91 -12.53 10.90
N ASP A 100 12.25 -11.60 11.58
CA ASP A 100 12.10 -11.56 13.06
C ASP A 100 10.63 -11.23 13.42
N PRO A 101 9.69 -12.18 13.23
CA PRO A 101 8.25 -11.91 13.27
C PRO A 101 7.74 -11.40 14.61
N LYS A 102 6.84 -10.41 14.57
CA LYS A 102 6.05 -9.87 15.70
C LYS A 102 4.69 -9.44 15.18
N GLY A 103 3.69 -10.30 15.29
CA GLY A 103 2.44 -10.19 14.56
C GLY A 103 1.66 -8.90 14.87
N ASP A 104 1.61 -8.52 16.14
CA ASP A 104 0.95 -7.30 16.62
C ASP A 104 1.52 -6.04 15.98
N LEU A 105 2.86 -5.94 15.93
CA LEU A 105 3.56 -4.84 15.28
C LEU A 105 3.33 -4.85 13.77
N CYS A 106 3.31 -6.02 13.14
CA CYS A 106 3.08 -6.15 11.70
C CYS A 106 1.70 -5.68 11.30
N VAL A 107 0.64 -6.16 11.98
CA VAL A 107 -0.74 -5.73 11.70
C VAL A 107 -0.89 -4.23 11.92
N LYS A 108 -0.37 -3.69 13.03
CA LYS A 108 -0.39 -2.25 13.30
C LYS A 108 0.34 -1.43 12.25
N CYS A 109 1.53 -1.86 11.82
CA CYS A 109 2.30 -1.16 10.79
C CYS A 109 1.58 -1.18 9.44
N ALA A 110 0.93 -2.29 9.10
CA ALA A 110 0.15 -2.38 7.87
C ALA A 110 -1.07 -1.45 7.89
N ASP A 111 -1.75 -1.35 9.02
CA ASP A 111 -2.88 -0.43 9.19
C ASP A 111 -2.46 1.05 9.03
N ILE A 112 -1.39 1.46 9.72
CA ILE A 112 -0.82 2.83 9.62
C ILE A 112 -0.50 3.21 8.18
N ILE A 113 0.16 2.31 7.43
CA ILE A 113 0.49 2.58 6.03
C ILE A 113 -0.77 2.62 5.17
N SER A 114 -1.74 1.74 5.42
CA SER A 114 -2.99 1.71 4.67
C SER A 114 -3.81 2.98 4.87
N GLU A 115 -3.86 3.51 6.09
CA GLU A 115 -4.48 4.80 6.41
C GLU A 115 -3.72 5.97 5.78
N CYS A 116 -2.38 5.90 5.75
CA CYS A 116 -1.56 6.90 5.05
C CYS A 116 -1.91 6.94 3.55
N LEU A 117 -2.14 5.79 2.93
CA LEU A 117 -2.46 5.67 1.51
C LEU A 117 -3.94 5.96 1.19
N SER A 118 -4.88 5.72 2.12
CA SER A 118 -6.30 6.02 1.89
C SER A 118 -6.56 7.52 1.74
N LYS A 119 -5.72 8.36 2.36
CA LYS A 119 -5.74 9.82 2.26
C LYS A 119 -5.34 10.34 0.87
N LEU A 120 -4.83 9.48 -0.02
CA LEU A 120 -4.56 9.80 -1.41
C LEU A 120 -5.83 9.74 -2.30
N GLY A 121 -6.99 9.35 -1.74
CA GLY A 121 -8.31 9.34 -2.39
C GLY A 121 -8.79 10.73 -2.84
N PRO A 122 -9.77 10.82 -3.76
CA PRO A 122 -9.87 11.90 -4.74
C PRO A 122 -10.04 13.24 -4.05
N SER A 123 -9.07 14.14 -4.24
CA SER A 123 -9.34 15.56 -4.06
C SER A 123 -10.47 15.96 -5.01
N ARG A 124 -11.63 16.32 -4.42
CA ARG A 124 -12.92 16.79 -5.00
C ARG A 124 -13.96 15.73 -5.35
N VAL A 125 -14.74 15.35 -4.34
CA VAL A 125 -16.20 15.21 -4.52
C VAL A 125 -16.71 16.59 -4.95
N HIS A 126 -17.13 16.74 -6.20
CA HIS A 126 -17.85 17.95 -6.62
C HIS A 126 -19.18 17.98 -5.86
N SER A 127 -19.31 18.96 -4.96
CA SER A 127 -20.59 19.45 -4.50
C SER A 127 -21.41 19.91 -5.71
N GLN A 128 -22.71 19.64 -5.62
CA GLN A 128 -23.76 19.92 -6.60
C GLN A 128 -23.74 21.33 -7.17
#